data_AF-A0A966Z9G4-F1
#
_entry.id   AF-A0A966Z9G4-F1
#
_cell.length_a   1.000
_cell.length_b   1.000
_cell.length_c   1.000
_cell.angle_alpha   90.00
_cell.angle_beta   90.00
_cell.angle_gamma   90.00
#
_symmetry.space_group_name_H-M   'P 1'
#
loop_
_entity.id
_entity.type
_entity.pdbx_description
1 polymer ?
#
loop_
_entity_poly.entity_id
_entity_poly.type
_entity_poly.pdbx_seq_one_letter_code
_entity_poly.pdbx_strand_id
1 'polypeptide(L)'
;MKPCALALLFSLILLGQEDVRNTRVLHTDSHLAMPVYKTRAAWEQRRGVLKSQIQTALGLDPMPAKNPLHAQVFGKITTRDCTIEKVLIEAMPGYFVGGNLYRPLTGGKHPAVLNPHGHWQYGRLENQPLYSGPQLGSNLARQGYVVFAWDMVGYNDTLQTPHAFGTPADRLWGFGPAGLQVWNTIRAIDFIASLDDVDPARIGMTGASGGATQTFLTAALDDRVKFLAPVNMVSGIMQGGDFCENAPGLRYETNNVEIAAMAAPRPMMLVSATGDWTKNVPSEELPAIRSIYALYGEPDNVANVHLDAPHNYNKQNREFVYRFFGKHILQDPAAGEFVEKNAEVPMLQDMLATSRRPLPGGAVSYAQVAGMWRQRTGITDPQAALSRAIGAVWPGQAVTDDGSVLLWEGTRVPYSFVAGQGSPVLVIGGTKADIPAGRPGMVLDVFQTGRSIRARERGVKHFAAFNRTDDQARVQDVLTGLAWLGAKYPGTLVELVGVGTAASVQAEFAAAIAPGKVKLKVDLKGFQGTDDDFLQYLDIPGIQVAGGLAAAQKVLSQAGH
;
A
#
# COMPACT_ATOMS: atom_id res chain seq x y z
N MET A 1 -20.35 -29.46 8.19
CA MET A 1 -19.87 -28.39 9.08
C MET A 1 -18.75 -28.95 9.96
N LYS A 2 -17.50 -28.69 9.56
CA LYS A 2 -16.24 -28.89 10.28
C LYS A 2 -15.28 -27.81 9.75
N PRO A 3 -14.44 -27.17 10.58
CA PRO A 3 -13.53 -26.14 10.10
C PRO A 3 -12.47 -26.80 9.20
N CYS A 4 -12.43 -26.38 7.94
CA CYS A 4 -11.51 -26.91 6.95
C CYS A 4 -10.14 -26.29 7.19
N ALA A 5 -9.19 -27.14 7.60
CA ALA A 5 -7.80 -26.80 7.79
C ALA A 5 -7.17 -26.29 6.49
N LEU A 6 -6.86 -24.99 6.45
CA LEU A 6 -5.90 -24.41 5.52
C LEU A 6 -4.51 -24.41 6.19
N ALA A 7 -4.08 -25.60 6.61
CA ALA A 7 -2.74 -25.86 7.13
C ALA A 7 -2.01 -26.71 6.08
N LEU A 8 -1.44 -26.08 5.04
CA LEU A 8 -0.54 -26.76 4.12
C LEU A 8 0.31 -25.74 3.33
N LEU A 9 1.24 -25.10 4.06
CA LEU A 9 2.56 -24.71 3.56
C LEU A 9 3.56 -24.37 4.69
N PHE A 10 3.44 -25.04 5.84
CA PHE A 10 4.46 -24.99 6.90
C PHE A 10 4.71 -26.40 7.41
N SER A 11 5.51 -27.15 6.66
CA SER A 11 6.13 -28.37 7.13
C SER A 11 7.50 -28.45 6.47
N LEU A 12 8.43 -27.68 7.02
CA LEU A 12 9.83 -28.04 7.16
C LEU A 12 10.42 -27.22 8.32
N ILE A 13 10.68 -27.94 9.40
CA ILE A 13 11.83 -27.74 10.30
C ILE A 13 11.65 -26.68 11.40
N LEU A 14 11.24 -27.17 12.58
CA LEU A 14 11.92 -26.85 13.83
C LEU A 14 13.44 -26.95 13.59
N LEU A 15 14.17 -25.82 13.55
CA LEU A 15 15.59 -25.66 13.92
C LEU A 15 16.02 -24.21 13.67
N GLY A 16 15.52 -23.33 14.52
CA GLY A 16 16.15 -22.06 14.87
C GLY A 16 15.69 -21.71 16.27
N GLN A 17 16.61 -21.54 17.22
CA GLN A 17 16.28 -21.07 18.58
C GLN A 17 15.83 -19.59 18.61
N GLU A 18 15.72 -18.93 17.46
CA GLU A 18 15.62 -17.49 17.31
C GLU A 18 14.25 -17.05 16.76
N ASP A 19 13.76 -15.91 17.24
CA ASP A 19 12.50 -15.32 16.80
C ASP A 19 12.58 -14.90 15.32
N VAL A 20 11.62 -15.36 14.51
CA VAL A 20 11.59 -15.12 13.05
C VAL A 20 11.65 -13.62 12.68
N ARG A 21 11.16 -12.74 13.55
CA ARG A 21 11.17 -11.28 13.32
C ARG A 21 12.59 -10.71 13.31
N ASN A 22 13.57 -11.40 13.92
CA ASN A 22 14.98 -11.02 13.91
C ASN A 22 15.75 -11.60 12.72
N THR A 23 15.35 -12.78 12.23
CA THR A 23 16.11 -13.54 11.23
C THR A 23 15.55 -13.47 9.81
N ARG A 24 14.24 -13.24 9.66
CA ARG A 24 13.57 -13.06 8.37
C ARG A 24 13.27 -11.57 8.13
N VAL A 25 14.31 -10.81 7.82
CA VAL A 25 14.20 -9.40 7.43
C VAL A 25 14.01 -9.31 5.93
N LEU A 26 12.83 -8.87 5.49
CA LEU A 26 12.50 -8.69 4.09
C LEU A 26 12.88 -7.28 3.62
N HIS A 27 13.14 -7.11 2.33
CA HIS A 27 13.51 -5.84 1.71
C HIS A 27 13.02 -5.79 0.25
N THR A 28 13.25 -4.67 -0.41
CA THR A 28 12.81 -4.40 -1.79
C THR A 28 13.09 -5.53 -2.78
N ASP A 29 14.24 -6.20 -2.65
CA ASP A 29 14.72 -7.23 -3.59
C ASP A 29 14.57 -8.65 -3.03
N SER A 30 13.87 -8.82 -1.91
CA SER A 30 13.54 -10.15 -1.40
C SER A 30 12.61 -10.87 -2.39
N HIS A 31 12.93 -12.12 -2.73
CA HIS A 31 12.05 -12.94 -3.54
C HIS A 31 10.85 -13.39 -2.71
N LEU A 32 9.68 -12.85 -3.05
CA LEU A 32 8.39 -13.18 -2.46
C LEU A 32 7.53 -13.90 -3.51
N ALA A 33 7.21 -15.17 -3.27
CA ALA A 33 6.25 -15.90 -4.08
C ALA A 33 4.81 -15.54 -3.68
N MET A 34 3.91 -15.43 -4.66
CA MET A 34 2.48 -15.27 -4.38
C MET A 34 1.91 -16.55 -3.75
N PRO A 35 1.14 -16.48 -2.66
CA PRO A 35 0.44 -17.64 -2.12
C PRO A 35 -0.53 -18.27 -3.12
N VAL A 36 -0.79 -19.58 -2.98
CA VAL A 36 -1.75 -20.31 -3.82
C VAL A 36 -3.14 -20.29 -3.20
N TYR A 37 -4.13 -19.87 -3.99
CA TYR A 37 -5.53 -19.82 -3.57
C TYR A 37 -6.36 -20.89 -4.28
N LYS A 38 -6.94 -21.82 -3.52
CA LYS A 38 -7.69 -22.98 -4.07
C LYS A 38 -9.14 -22.68 -4.44
N THR A 39 -9.72 -21.61 -3.89
CA THR A 39 -11.13 -21.26 -4.10
C THR A 39 -11.29 -19.76 -4.24
N ARG A 40 -12.30 -19.34 -5.02
CA ARG A 40 -12.67 -17.92 -5.13
C ARG A 40 -12.98 -17.30 -3.78
N ALA A 41 -13.66 -18.01 -2.88
CA ALA A 41 -14.00 -17.49 -1.56
C ALA A 41 -12.75 -17.16 -0.72
N ALA A 42 -11.73 -18.03 -0.73
CA ALA A 42 -10.47 -17.79 -0.04
C ALA A 42 -9.72 -16.59 -0.65
N TRP A 43 -9.72 -16.47 -1.98
CA TRP A 43 -9.12 -15.33 -2.66
C TRP A 43 -9.85 -14.01 -2.35
N GLU A 44 -11.18 -13.98 -2.40
CA GLU A 44 -11.96 -12.76 -2.11
C GLU A 44 -11.78 -12.30 -0.65
N GLN A 45 -11.67 -13.24 0.29
CA GLN A 45 -11.33 -12.93 1.68
C GLN A 45 -9.95 -12.26 1.77
N ARG A 46 -8.94 -12.83 1.11
CA ARG A 46 -7.60 -12.24 1.04
C ARG A 46 -7.61 -10.88 0.36
N ARG A 47 -8.31 -10.74 -0.78
CA ARG A 47 -8.44 -9.49 -1.52
C ARG A 47 -9.02 -8.38 -0.64
N GLY A 48 -9.98 -8.70 0.22
CA GLY A 48 -10.49 -7.78 1.24
C GLY A 48 -9.42 -7.31 2.21
N VAL A 49 -8.63 -8.24 2.76
CA VAL A 49 -7.49 -7.92 3.65
C VAL A 49 -6.45 -7.04 2.95
N LEU A 50 -6.06 -7.39 1.71
CA LEU A 50 -5.11 -6.63 0.92
C LEU A 50 -5.62 -5.22 0.63
N LYS A 51 -6.90 -5.05 0.29
CA LYS A 51 -7.49 -3.74 0.06
C LYS A 51 -7.37 -2.85 1.30
N SER A 52 -7.76 -3.37 2.47
CA SER A 52 -7.61 -2.64 3.73
C SER A 52 -6.15 -2.34 4.07
N GLN A 53 -5.23 -3.29 3.86
CA GLN A 53 -3.79 -3.09 4.08
C GLN A 53 -3.23 -1.99 3.18
N ILE A 54 -3.55 -2.00 1.89
CA ILE A 54 -3.12 -0.96 0.94
C ILE A 54 -3.67 0.40 1.36
N GLN A 55 -4.96 0.49 1.72
CA GLN A 55 -5.55 1.75 2.18
C GLN A 55 -4.88 2.28 3.45
N THR A 56 -4.67 1.44 4.47
CA THR A 56 -4.01 1.85 5.71
C THR A 56 -2.55 2.25 5.47
N ALA A 57 -1.77 1.44 4.73
CA ALA A 57 -0.36 1.70 4.46
C ALA A 57 -0.14 3.01 3.69
N LEU A 58 -1.02 3.31 2.72
CA LEU A 58 -1.00 4.55 1.96
C LEU A 58 -1.60 5.75 2.70
N GLY A 59 -2.03 5.55 3.95
CA GLY A 59 -2.72 6.57 4.73
C GLY A 59 -4.07 6.98 4.15
N LEU A 60 -4.70 6.17 3.30
CA LEU A 60 -6.00 6.44 2.64
C LEU A 60 -7.20 5.85 3.40
N ASP A 61 -7.03 5.57 4.68
CA ASP A 61 -8.06 5.09 5.60
C ASP A 61 -8.08 5.97 6.86
N PRO A 62 -8.99 6.97 6.96
CA PRO A 62 -10.06 7.27 6.01
C PRO A 62 -9.56 7.91 4.70
N MET A 63 -10.33 7.70 3.63
CA MET A 63 -10.04 8.31 2.32
C MET A 63 -10.16 9.84 2.44
N PRO A 64 -9.23 10.64 1.85
CA PRO A 64 -9.38 12.08 1.84
C PRO A 64 -10.74 12.51 1.22
N ALA A 65 -11.32 13.58 1.76
CA ALA A 65 -12.55 14.14 1.21
C ALA A 65 -12.29 14.68 -0.20
N LYS A 66 -13.21 14.40 -1.13
CA LYS A 66 -13.13 14.92 -2.49
C LYS A 66 -13.56 16.38 -2.53
N ASN A 67 -12.73 17.26 -3.11
CA ASN A 67 -13.08 18.65 -3.49
C ASN A 67 -13.48 18.73 -4.98
N PRO A 68 -14.10 19.84 -5.45
CA PRO A 68 -14.19 20.12 -6.87
C PRO A 68 -12.80 20.20 -7.52
N LEU A 69 -12.63 19.64 -8.72
CA LEU A 69 -11.32 19.57 -9.37
C LEU A 69 -10.78 20.92 -9.85
N HIS A 70 -11.65 21.94 -10.00
CA HIS A 70 -11.32 23.25 -10.58
C HIS A 70 -10.39 23.14 -11.82
N ALA A 71 -10.70 22.17 -12.68
CA ALA A 71 -9.81 21.77 -13.77
C ALA A 71 -9.61 22.92 -14.76
N GLN A 72 -8.35 23.21 -15.07
CA GLN A 72 -7.97 24.16 -16.11
C GLN A 72 -7.36 23.39 -17.28
N VAL A 73 -8.04 23.38 -18.42
CA VAL A 73 -7.56 22.81 -19.68
C VAL A 73 -7.26 23.95 -20.64
N PHE A 74 -6.02 24.11 -21.08
CA PHE A 74 -5.61 25.28 -21.85
C PHE A 74 -4.37 25.04 -22.73
N GLY A 75 -4.05 26.01 -23.59
CA GLY A 75 -2.86 25.97 -24.42
C GLY A 75 -2.88 24.85 -25.46
N LYS A 76 -4.03 24.72 -26.16
CA LYS A 76 -4.26 23.69 -27.17
C LYS A 76 -3.25 23.78 -28.32
N ILE A 77 -2.55 22.69 -28.54
CA ILE A 77 -1.67 22.46 -29.68
C ILE A 77 -2.36 21.45 -30.58
N THR A 78 -2.62 21.82 -31.83
CA THR A 78 -3.16 20.89 -32.84
C THR A 78 -2.00 20.38 -33.68
N THR A 79 -1.76 19.07 -33.63
CA THR A 79 -0.84 18.38 -34.52
C THR A 79 -1.63 17.73 -35.66
N ARG A 80 -0.96 17.06 -36.59
CA ARG A 80 -1.62 16.24 -37.62
C ARG A 80 -2.34 15.01 -37.05
N ASP A 81 -1.94 14.54 -35.85
CA ASP A 81 -2.35 13.25 -35.30
C ASP A 81 -3.41 13.38 -34.18
N CYS A 82 -3.30 14.43 -33.37
CA CYS A 82 -4.16 14.68 -32.21
C CYS A 82 -4.09 16.16 -31.76
N THR A 83 -4.91 16.53 -30.77
CA THR A 83 -4.68 17.77 -29.99
C THR A 83 -4.03 17.44 -28.67
N ILE A 84 -3.14 18.31 -28.20
CA ILE A 84 -2.47 18.23 -26.90
C ILE A 84 -2.81 19.49 -26.12
N GLU A 85 -3.33 19.34 -24.92
CA GLU A 85 -3.68 20.45 -24.03
C GLU A 85 -2.97 20.29 -22.69
N LYS A 86 -2.66 21.41 -22.04
CA LYS A 86 -2.13 21.44 -20.68
C LYS A 86 -3.28 21.37 -19.70
N VAL A 87 -3.06 20.64 -18.62
CA VAL A 87 -4.05 20.44 -17.56
C VAL A 87 -3.45 20.78 -16.21
N LEU A 88 -4.23 21.49 -15.40
CA LEU A 88 -4.06 21.54 -13.94
C LEU A 88 -5.37 21.12 -13.29
N ILE A 89 -5.32 20.12 -12.40
CA ILE A 89 -6.45 19.73 -11.55
C ILE A 89 -6.09 19.94 -10.08
N GLU A 90 -7.04 20.40 -9.29
CA GLU A 90 -6.90 20.54 -7.83
C GLU A 90 -7.28 19.21 -7.16
N ALA A 91 -6.27 18.42 -6.79
CA ALA A 91 -6.43 17.09 -6.19
C ALA A 91 -6.76 17.12 -4.69
N MET A 92 -6.34 18.18 -4.00
CA MET A 92 -6.79 18.59 -2.66
C MET A 92 -6.85 20.12 -2.64
N PRO A 93 -7.57 20.78 -1.71
CA PRO A 93 -7.63 22.25 -1.67
C PRO A 93 -6.25 22.91 -1.79
N GLY A 94 -6.05 23.67 -2.86
CA GLY A 94 -4.79 24.34 -3.24
C GLY A 94 -3.65 23.43 -3.70
N TYR A 95 -3.80 22.11 -3.76
CA TYR A 95 -2.79 21.17 -4.27
C TYR A 95 -3.10 20.74 -5.70
N PHE A 96 -2.24 21.13 -6.63
CA PHE A 96 -2.44 20.95 -8.05
C PHE A 96 -1.61 19.81 -8.62
N VAL A 97 -2.25 19.00 -9.46
CA VAL A 97 -1.62 17.98 -10.30
C VAL A 97 -1.63 18.49 -11.73
N GLY A 98 -0.44 18.59 -12.32
CA GLY A 98 -0.25 18.99 -13.70
C GLY A 98 -0.13 17.81 -14.65
N GLY A 99 -0.53 18.02 -15.90
CA GLY A 99 -0.51 16.99 -16.92
C GLY A 99 -0.79 17.48 -18.33
N ASN A 100 -0.87 16.53 -19.25
CA ASN A 100 -1.26 16.74 -20.64
C ASN A 100 -2.43 15.84 -21.02
N LEU A 101 -3.38 16.44 -21.74
CA LEU A 101 -4.55 15.77 -22.28
C LEU A 101 -4.39 15.65 -23.79
N TYR A 102 -4.37 14.43 -24.28
CA TYR A 102 -4.29 14.12 -25.70
C TYR A 102 -5.68 13.69 -26.16
N ARG A 103 -6.19 14.30 -27.24
CA ARG A 103 -7.52 14.01 -27.76
C ARG A 103 -7.51 13.65 -29.24
N PRO A 104 -8.38 12.72 -29.67
CA PRO A 104 -8.60 12.46 -31.08
C PRO A 104 -9.08 13.73 -31.80
N LEU A 105 -8.78 13.85 -33.09
CA LEU A 105 -9.32 14.92 -33.94
C LEU A 105 -10.80 14.69 -34.30
N THR A 106 -11.30 13.48 -34.08
CA THR A 106 -12.69 13.08 -34.32
C THR A 106 -13.59 13.47 -33.16
N GLY A 107 -14.80 13.95 -33.46
CA GLY A 107 -15.82 14.21 -32.45
C GLY A 107 -16.46 12.93 -31.87
N GLY A 108 -17.29 13.11 -30.85
CA GLY A 108 -18.01 12.02 -30.17
C GLY A 108 -17.39 11.61 -28.85
N LYS A 109 -17.99 10.59 -28.21
CA LYS A 109 -17.46 10.00 -26.97
C LYS A 109 -16.42 8.94 -27.26
N HIS A 110 -15.31 9.03 -26.55
CA HIS A 110 -14.14 8.16 -26.72
C HIS A 110 -13.89 7.33 -25.47
N PRO A 111 -13.35 6.11 -25.59
CA PRO A 111 -12.69 5.49 -24.45
C PRO A 111 -11.52 6.34 -23.95
N ALA A 112 -11.11 6.09 -22.71
CA ALA A 112 -10.06 6.84 -22.06
C ALA A 112 -8.87 5.97 -21.65
N VAL A 113 -7.67 6.52 -21.70
CA VAL A 113 -6.45 5.88 -21.18
C VAL A 113 -5.73 6.81 -20.20
N LEU A 114 -5.45 6.29 -19.02
CA LEU A 114 -4.60 6.92 -18.01
C LEU A 114 -3.16 6.49 -18.21
N ASN A 115 -2.24 7.46 -18.22
CA ASN A 115 -0.82 7.24 -18.53
C ASN A 115 0.09 7.82 -17.43
N PRO A 116 0.17 7.20 -16.24
CA PRO A 116 1.20 7.54 -15.25
C PRO A 116 2.59 7.16 -15.77
N HIS A 117 3.57 8.02 -15.52
CA HIS A 117 4.96 7.75 -15.87
C HIS A 117 5.73 7.12 -14.69
N GLY A 118 6.86 6.49 -15.01
CA GLY A 118 7.89 6.08 -14.04
C GLY A 118 9.01 7.12 -13.92
N HIS A 119 10.13 6.71 -13.31
CA HIS A 119 11.27 7.56 -12.95
C HIS A 119 12.19 7.91 -14.12
N TRP A 120 11.64 8.45 -15.21
CA TRP A 120 12.42 9.08 -16.26
C TRP A 120 12.69 10.55 -15.95
N GLN A 121 13.78 11.10 -16.48
CA GLN A 121 14.28 12.44 -16.14
C GLN A 121 13.21 13.52 -16.34
N TYR A 122 12.47 13.45 -17.44
CA TYR A 122 11.41 14.42 -17.76
C TYR A 122 10.00 13.91 -17.43
N GLY A 123 9.89 12.81 -16.70
CA GLY A 123 8.62 12.21 -16.30
C GLY A 123 7.69 11.97 -17.49
N ARG A 124 6.46 12.49 -17.44
CA ARG A 124 5.47 12.35 -18.53
C ARG A 124 5.94 12.90 -19.88
N LEU A 125 6.91 13.81 -19.88
CA LEU A 125 7.42 14.50 -21.07
C LEU A 125 8.69 13.87 -21.66
N GLU A 126 9.20 12.80 -21.05
CA GLU A 126 10.36 12.08 -21.58
C GLU A 126 10.08 11.62 -23.02
N ASN A 127 11.08 11.77 -23.89
CA ASN A 127 10.98 11.39 -25.30
C ASN A 127 12.31 10.83 -25.83
N GLN A 128 12.59 9.59 -25.46
CA GLN A 128 13.80 8.85 -25.82
C GLN A 128 13.45 7.44 -26.34
N PRO A 129 14.40 6.71 -26.95
CA PRO A 129 14.14 5.36 -27.46
C PRO A 129 13.60 4.38 -26.41
N LEU A 130 14.09 4.47 -25.17
CA LEU A 130 13.66 3.60 -24.08
C LEU A 130 12.30 3.99 -23.50
N TYR A 131 11.84 5.23 -23.64
CA TYR A 131 10.51 5.66 -23.23
C TYR A 131 10.13 6.98 -23.89
N SER A 132 8.90 7.05 -24.40
CA SER A 132 8.33 8.31 -24.86
C SER A 132 6.87 8.43 -24.42
N GLY A 133 6.63 9.29 -23.42
CA GLY A 133 5.29 9.64 -22.95
C GLY A 133 4.46 10.37 -24.02
N PRO A 134 5.02 11.37 -24.73
CA PRO A 134 4.32 12.05 -25.81
C PRO A 134 3.97 11.14 -26.99
N GLN A 135 4.87 10.23 -27.41
CA GLN A 135 4.54 9.29 -28.50
C GLN A 135 3.40 8.34 -28.10
N LEU A 136 3.41 7.87 -26.84
CA LEU A 136 2.33 7.05 -26.26
C LEU A 136 0.99 7.80 -26.29
N GLY A 137 0.96 9.02 -25.75
CA GLY A 137 -0.24 9.86 -25.71
C GLY A 137 -0.80 10.16 -27.10
N SER A 138 0.05 10.62 -28.02
CA SER A 138 -0.37 10.97 -29.38
C SER A 138 -0.83 9.76 -30.20
N ASN A 139 -0.20 8.60 -30.06
CA ASN A 139 -0.61 7.40 -30.81
C ASN A 139 -1.91 6.80 -30.28
N LEU A 140 -2.14 6.81 -28.98
CA LEU A 140 -3.43 6.42 -28.41
C LEU A 140 -4.52 7.41 -28.83
N ALA A 141 -4.25 8.72 -28.80
CA ALA A 141 -5.20 9.71 -29.30
C ALA A 141 -5.55 9.51 -30.78
N ARG A 142 -4.55 9.22 -31.61
CA ARG A 142 -4.74 8.86 -33.03
C ARG A 142 -5.59 7.60 -33.23
N GLN A 143 -5.60 6.68 -32.27
CA GLN A 143 -6.42 5.45 -32.29
C GLN A 143 -7.85 5.67 -31.78
N GLY A 144 -8.18 6.87 -31.27
CA GLY A 144 -9.52 7.18 -30.76
C GLY A 144 -9.65 7.16 -29.24
N TYR A 145 -8.56 7.26 -28.48
CA TYR A 145 -8.61 7.41 -27.02
C TYR A 145 -8.45 8.86 -26.58
N VAL A 146 -9.18 9.29 -25.54
CA VAL A 146 -8.77 10.46 -24.75
C VAL A 146 -7.72 10.00 -23.75
N VAL A 147 -6.54 10.61 -23.74
CA VAL A 147 -5.43 10.19 -22.89
C VAL A 147 -5.06 11.28 -21.91
N PHE A 148 -5.01 10.94 -20.63
CA PHE A 148 -4.48 11.84 -19.61
C PHE A 148 -3.18 11.28 -19.04
N ALA A 149 -2.10 12.03 -19.26
CA ALA A 149 -0.80 11.80 -18.65
C ALA A 149 -0.53 12.91 -17.64
N TRP A 150 -0.18 12.56 -16.41
CA TRP A 150 0.05 13.53 -15.34
C TRP A 150 1.37 13.29 -14.63
N ASP A 151 1.81 14.27 -13.86
CA ASP A 151 3.05 14.21 -13.12
C ASP A 151 2.96 13.34 -11.87
N MET A 152 4.02 12.58 -11.64
CA MET A 152 4.33 12.07 -10.31
C MET A 152 4.49 13.22 -9.32
N VAL A 153 4.29 12.91 -8.04
CA VAL A 153 4.53 13.85 -6.94
C VAL A 153 5.97 14.37 -7.04
N GLY A 154 6.16 15.69 -7.06
CA GLY A 154 7.48 16.31 -7.15
C GLY A 154 8.12 16.34 -8.54
N TYR A 155 7.34 16.11 -9.60
CA TYR A 155 7.79 16.25 -10.99
C TYR A 155 7.15 17.45 -11.68
N ASN A 156 7.92 18.07 -12.59
CA ASN A 156 7.46 19.05 -13.59
C ASN A 156 6.49 20.12 -13.06
N ASP A 157 5.18 19.96 -13.23
CA ASP A 157 4.17 20.96 -12.83
C ASP A 157 3.62 20.70 -11.40
N THR A 158 3.93 19.55 -10.80
CA THR A 158 3.44 19.09 -9.48
C THR A 158 4.53 19.21 -8.41
N LEU A 159 5.10 20.42 -8.26
CA LEU A 159 6.28 20.70 -7.42
C LEU A 159 5.96 21.24 -6.01
N GLN A 160 4.69 21.24 -5.60
CA GLN A 160 4.29 21.70 -4.25
C GLN A 160 4.84 20.79 -3.12
N THR A 161 5.29 19.59 -3.49
CA THR A 161 5.88 18.57 -2.64
C THR A 161 7.16 18.07 -3.33
N PRO A 162 8.24 17.75 -2.61
CA PRO A 162 9.36 17.04 -3.21
C PRO A 162 8.94 15.63 -3.65
N HIS A 163 9.74 14.99 -4.51
CA HIS A 163 9.46 13.61 -4.93
C HIS A 163 9.69 12.61 -3.80
N ALA A 164 10.76 12.82 -3.02
CA ALA A 164 11.08 12.02 -1.84
C ALA A 164 10.80 12.83 -0.56
N PHE A 165 9.94 12.30 0.30
CA PHE A 165 9.67 12.78 1.66
C PHE A 165 9.13 11.63 2.51
N GLY A 166 9.00 11.86 3.82
CA GLY A 166 8.58 10.85 4.79
C GLY A 166 9.39 10.94 6.07
N THR A 167 9.32 12.09 6.76
CA THR A 167 9.95 12.23 8.08
C THR A 167 9.36 11.22 9.08
N PRO A 168 10.03 10.95 10.21
CA PRO A 168 9.44 10.10 11.25
C PRO A 168 8.03 10.55 11.67
N ALA A 169 7.79 11.87 11.77
CA ALA A 169 6.46 12.41 12.03
C ALA A 169 5.48 12.11 10.88
N ASP A 170 5.87 12.32 9.62
CA ASP A 170 5.01 12.01 8.46
C ASP A 170 4.59 10.53 8.44
N ARG A 171 5.48 9.63 8.88
CA ARG A 171 5.19 8.20 9.00
C ARG A 171 4.10 7.89 10.03
N LEU A 172 4.07 8.57 11.18
CA LEU A 172 2.97 8.42 12.15
C LEU A 172 1.62 8.78 11.54
N TRP A 173 1.62 9.73 10.59
CA TRP A 173 0.46 10.22 9.87
C TRP A 173 0.21 9.54 8.52
N GLY A 174 0.90 8.42 8.23
CA GLY A 174 0.78 7.71 6.95
C GLY A 174 0.93 8.65 5.74
N PHE A 175 1.67 9.75 5.91
CA PHE A 175 1.87 10.76 4.88
C PHE A 175 3.17 10.45 4.15
N GLY A 176 3.07 10.13 2.87
CA GLY A 176 4.22 9.77 2.06
C GLY A 176 3.90 9.90 0.57
N PRO A 177 4.94 9.89 -0.28
CA PRO A 177 4.78 10.09 -1.71
C PRO A 177 3.90 9.01 -2.33
N ALA A 178 3.96 7.75 -1.89
CA ALA A 178 3.11 6.68 -2.42
C ALA A 178 1.61 6.94 -2.18
N GLY A 179 1.24 7.35 -0.95
CA GLY A 179 -0.15 7.63 -0.61
C GLY A 179 -0.70 8.82 -1.38
N LEU A 180 0.08 9.91 -1.46
CA LEU A 180 -0.29 11.09 -2.22
C LEU A 180 -0.36 10.81 -3.72
N GLN A 181 0.49 9.93 -4.25
CA GLN A 181 0.50 9.56 -5.65
C GLN A 181 -0.69 8.69 -6.07
N VAL A 182 -1.08 7.71 -5.23
CA VAL A 182 -2.31 6.94 -5.46
C VAL A 182 -3.53 7.84 -5.33
N TRP A 183 -3.54 8.78 -4.37
CA TRP A 183 -4.59 9.79 -4.30
C TRP A 183 -4.68 10.63 -5.59
N ASN A 184 -3.54 11.16 -6.06
CA ASN A 184 -3.49 11.91 -7.32
C ASN A 184 -4.01 11.09 -8.51
N THR A 185 -3.73 9.79 -8.53
CA THR A 185 -4.27 8.88 -9.56
C THR A 185 -5.79 8.75 -9.46
N ILE A 186 -6.35 8.59 -8.25
CA ILE A 186 -7.81 8.58 -8.05
C ILE A 186 -8.44 9.90 -8.55
N ARG A 187 -7.76 11.03 -8.32
CA ARG A 187 -8.19 12.35 -8.80
C ARG A 187 -8.04 12.52 -10.31
N ALA A 188 -7.03 11.89 -10.92
CA ALA A 188 -6.88 11.82 -12.37
C ALA A 188 -8.02 10.98 -13.01
N ILE A 189 -8.44 9.89 -12.37
CA ILE A 189 -9.62 9.12 -12.79
C ILE A 189 -10.88 9.98 -12.68
N ASP A 190 -11.06 10.73 -11.58
CA ASP A 190 -12.19 11.66 -11.42
C ASP A 190 -12.23 12.69 -12.57
N PHE A 191 -11.07 13.25 -12.93
CA PHE A 191 -10.96 14.23 -14.00
C PHE A 191 -11.33 13.64 -15.36
N ILE A 192 -10.69 12.56 -15.79
CA ILE A 192 -10.92 12.01 -17.12
C ILE A 192 -12.36 11.52 -17.28
N ALA A 193 -12.95 10.95 -16.22
CA ALA A 193 -14.33 10.48 -16.21
C ALA A 193 -15.37 11.62 -16.21
N SER A 194 -14.98 12.84 -15.87
CA SER A 194 -15.87 14.03 -15.90
C SER A 194 -15.93 14.72 -17.26
N LEU A 195 -15.09 14.34 -18.22
CA LEU A 195 -15.05 14.97 -19.54
C LEU A 195 -16.22 14.51 -20.39
N ASP A 196 -16.92 15.45 -21.04
CA ASP A 196 -18.11 15.15 -21.86
C ASP A 196 -17.82 14.23 -23.06
N ASP A 197 -16.57 14.26 -23.54
CA ASP A 197 -16.07 13.46 -24.66
C ASP A 197 -15.47 12.11 -24.23
N VAL A 198 -15.62 11.71 -22.96
CA VAL A 198 -15.17 10.42 -22.43
C VAL A 198 -16.35 9.49 -22.11
N ASP A 199 -16.18 8.22 -22.44
CA ASP A 199 -17.02 7.13 -21.94
C ASP A 199 -16.42 6.53 -20.66
N PRO A 200 -16.99 6.79 -19.47
CA PRO A 200 -16.42 6.33 -18.21
C PRO A 200 -16.52 4.82 -18.01
N ALA A 201 -17.27 4.09 -18.85
CA ALA A 201 -17.30 2.63 -18.82
C ALA A 201 -16.08 1.99 -19.50
N ARG A 202 -15.28 2.77 -20.24
CA ARG A 202 -14.15 2.27 -21.06
C ARG A 202 -12.85 3.00 -20.73
N ILE A 203 -12.41 2.87 -19.47
CA ILE A 203 -11.15 3.45 -18.97
C ILE A 203 -10.07 2.37 -18.85
N GLY A 204 -8.99 2.53 -19.60
CA GLY A 204 -7.74 1.76 -19.46
C GLY A 204 -6.68 2.52 -18.69
N MET A 205 -5.67 1.82 -18.18
CA MET A 205 -4.52 2.43 -17.52
C MET A 205 -3.23 1.66 -17.85
N THR A 206 -2.19 2.39 -18.23
CA THR A 206 -0.87 1.84 -18.54
C THR A 206 0.23 2.78 -18.12
N GLY A 207 1.30 2.23 -17.60
CA GLY A 207 2.50 2.96 -17.21
C GLY A 207 3.63 1.98 -16.97
N ALA A 208 4.87 2.47 -16.98
CA ALA A 208 6.04 1.63 -16.81
C ALA A 208 6.80 1.95 -15.52
N SER A 209 7.44 0.93 -14.92
CA SER A 209 8.21 1.08 -13.67
C SER A 209 7.32 1.63 -12.55
N GLY A 210 7.66 2.76 -11.91
CA GLY A 210 6.78 3.47 -10.98
C GLY A 210 5.38 3.81 -11.54
N GLY A 211 5.23 3.98 -12.86
CA GLY A 211 3.93 4.13 -13.51
C GLY A 211 3.09 2.85 -13.52
N ALA A 212 3.74 1.69 -13.60
CA ALA A 212 3.07 0.40 -13.41
C ALA A 212 2.69 0.18 -11.94
N THR A 213 3.53 0.61 -10.99
CA THR A 213 3.19 0.62 -9.55
C THR A 213 1.91 1.42 -9.28
N GLN A 214 1.80 2.62 -9.85
CA GLN A 214 0.57 3.41 -9.82
C GLN A 214 -0.63 2.68 -10.44
N THR A 215 -0.41 1.98 -11.56
CA THR A 215 -1.44 1.23 -12.29
C THR A 215 -2.07 0.13 -11.44
N PHE A 216 -1.28 -0.81 -10.91
CA PHE A 216 -1.86 -1.94 -10.17
C PHE A 216 -2.29 -1.55 -8.74
N LEU A 217 -1.59 -0.61 -8.07
CA LEU A 217 -2.03 -0.15 -6.74
C LEU A 217 -3.36 0.57 -6.82
N THR A 218 -3.52 1.48 -7.78
CA THR A 218 -4.79 2.24 -7.89
C THR A 218 -5.90 1.34 -8.36
N ALA A 219 -5.65 0.44 -9.32
CA ALA A 219 -6.67 -0.50 -9.76
C ALA A 219 -7.14 -1.46 -8.64
N ALA A 220 -6.29 -1.76 -7.64
CA ALA A 220 -6.71 -2.52 -6.46
C ALA A 220 -7.71 -1.76 -5.58
N LEU A 221 -7.74 -0.43 -5.65
CA LEU A 221 -8.62 0.44 -4.85
C LEU A 221 -9.82 1.02 -5.63
N ASP A 222 -9.68 1.21 -6.94
CA ASP A 222 -10.66 1.88 -7.80
C ASP A 222 -11.04 0.99 -9.00
N ASP A 223 -12.31 0.55 -9.01
CA ASP A 223 -12.84 -0.36 -10.03
C ASP A 223 -13.21 0.34 -11.34
N ARG A 224 -13.04 1.67 -11.45
CA ARG A 224 -13.31 2.39 -12.71
C ARG A 224 -12.26 2.11 -13.78
N VAL A 225 -11.04 1.76 -13.40
CA VAL A 225 -10.03 1.23 -14.34
C VAL A 225 -10.45 -0.17 -14.75
N LYS A 226 -10.85 -0.36 -16.02
CA LYS A 226 -11.40 -1.61 -16.57
C LYS A 226 -10.37 -2.47 -17.29
N PHE A 227 -9.28 -1.87 -17.76
CA PHE A 227 -8.26 -2.54 -18.56
C PHE A 227 -6.88 -2.09 -18.09
N LEU A 228 -5.98 -3.04 -17.83
CA LEU A 228 -4.68 -2.74 -17.23
C LEU A 228 -3.54 -3.21 -18.13
N ALA A 229 -2.53 -2.38 -18.32
CA ALA A 229 -1.27 -2.79 -18.92
C ALA A 229 -0.09 -2.25 -18.10
N PRO A 230 0.21 -2.84 -16.92
CA PRO A 230 1.40 -2.50 -16.15
C PRO A 230 2.64 -3.01 -16.88
N VAL A 231 3.61 -2.11 -17.12
CA VAL A 231 4.82 -2.39 -17.88
C VAL A 231 6.04 -2.45 -16.97
N ASN A 232 6.79 -3.56 -17.02
CA ASN A 232 8.11 -3.72 -16.41
C ASN A 232 8.15 -3.44 -14.89
N MET A 233 7.16 -3.92 -14.12
CA MET A 233 7.14 -3.74 -12.66
C MET A 233 6.54 -4.87 -11.83
N VAL A 234 5.52 -5.56 -12.35
CA VAL A 234 4.92 -6.70 -11.62
C VAL A 234 5.97 -7.81 -11.54
N SER A 235 6.50 -8.03 -10.33
CA SER A 235 7.63 -8.93 -10.07
C SER A 235 7.54 -9.51 -8.65
N GLY A 236 8.00 -10.75 -8.49
CA GLY A 236 8.22 -11.40 -7.20
C GLY A 236 9.57 -11.07 -6.58
N ILE A 237 10.53 -10.54 -7.35
CA ILE A 237 11.93 -10.34 -6.93
C ILE A 237 12.35 -8.88 -6.74
N MET A 238 11.53 -7.91 -7.13
CA MET A 238 11.76 -6.48 -6.87
C MET A 238 10.42 -5.74 -6.73
N GLN A 239 10.25 -4.98 -5.64
CA GLN A 239 8.93 -4.49 -5.18
C GLN A 239 8.70 -2.97 -5.36
N GLY A 240 9.61 -2.29 -6.05
CA GLY A 240 9.62 -0.84 -6.27
C GLY A 240 10.84 -0.20 -5.61
N GLY A 241 11.58 0.60 -6.35
CA GLY A 241 12.85 1.18 -5.91
C GLY A 241 12.69 2.44 -5.07
N ASP A 242 11.59 3.16 -5.21
CA ASP A 242 11.39 4.48 -4.63
C ASP A 242 10.37 4.49 -3.48
N PHE A 243 10.36 5.54 -2.66
CA PHE A 243 9.36 5.76 -1.61
C PHE A 243 7.98 6.08 -2.19
N CYS A 244 7.88 6.57 -3.43
CA CYS A 244 6.59 6.71 -4.10
C CYS A 244 5.96 5.35 -4.50
N GLU A 245 6.72 4.26 -4.42
CA GLU A 245 6.25 2.90 -4.71
C GLU A 245 6.06 2.06 -3.45
N ASN A 246 6.55 2.53 -2.30
CA ASN A 246 6.55 1.80 -1.04
C ASN A 246 6.11 2.68 0.12
N ALA A 247 5.15 2.20 0.90
CA ALA A 247 4.75 2.80 2.16
C ALA A 247 4.89 1.78 3.31
N PRO A 248 5.12 2.22 4.56
CA PRO A 248 5.11 1.34 5.72
C PRO A 248 3.85 0.46 5.78
N GLY A 249 4.02 -0.85 6.00
CA GLY A 249 2.92 -1.81 6.01
C GLY A 249 2.41 -2.27 4.64
N LEU A 250 2.86 -1.68 3.53
CA LEU A 250 2.32 -2.02 2.20
C LEU A 250 2.58 -3.47 1.81
N ARG A 251 3.75 -4.01 2.19
CA ARG A 251 4.29 -5.31 1.76
C ARG A 251 4.31 -6.35 2.87
N TYR A 252 3.50 -6.17 3.91
CA TYR A 252 3.33 -7.20 4.93
C TYR A 252 2.73 -8.44 4.29
N GLU A 253 3.52 -9.50 4.23
CA GLU A 253 3.13 -10.83 3.74
C GLU A 253 2.48 -10.79 2.34
N THR A 254 2.87 -9.82 1.50
CA THR A 254 2.34 -9.62 0.14
C THR A 254 3.41 -9.05 -0.78
N ASN A 255 3.15 -9.00 -2.08
CA ASN A 255 4.05 -8.52 -3.12
C ASN A 255 3.27 -7.88 -4.29
N ASN A 256 3.99 -7.34 -5.28
CA ASN A 256 3.41 -6.77 -6.50
C ASN A 256 2.54 -7.76 -7.28
N VAL A 257 2.90 -9.04 -7.28
CA VAL A 257 2.20 -10.10 -8.01
C VAL A 257 0.79 -10.29 -7.45
N GLU A 258 0.68 -10.41 -6.12
CA GLU A 258 -0.58 -10.58 -5.41
C GLU A 258 -1.48 -9.34 -5.54
N ILE A 259 -0.90 -8.13 -5.43
CA ILE A 259 -1.66 -6.90 -5.62
C ILE A 259 -2.15 -6.77 -7.06
N ALA A 260 -1.33 -7.08 -8.07
CA ALA A 260 -1.75 -7.06 -9.47
C ALA A 260 -2.87 -8.09 -9.74
N ALA A 261 -2.85 -9.25 -9.06
CA ALA A 261 -3.92 -10.23 -9.17
C ALA A 261 -5.28 -9.73 -8.67
N MET A 262 -5.34 -8.69 -7.82
CA MET A 262 -6.59 -8.03 -7.40
C MET A 262 -7.35 -7.37 -8.55
N ALA A 263 -6.73 -7.24 -9.73
CA ALA A 263 -7.40 -6.81 -10.94
C ALA A 263 -8.44 -7.84 -11.45
N ALA A 264 -8.29 -9.12 -11.12
CA ALA A 264 -9.14 -10.18 -11.64
C ALA A 264 -10.64 -9.91 -11.41
N PRO A 265 -11.51 -10.16 -12.41
CA PRO A 265 -11.22 -10.73 -13.74
C PRO A 265 -11.00 -9.68 -14.86
N ARG A 266 -10.71 -8.41 -14.53
CA ARG A 266 -10.54 -7.34 -15.54
C ARG A 266 -9.38 -7.68 -16.49
N PRO A 267 -9.49 -7.43 -17.81
CA PRO A 267 -8.40 -7.74 -18.73
C PRO A 267 -7.09 -7.04 -18.33
N MET A 268 -6.00 -7.81 -18.30
CA MET A 268 -4.67 -7.32 -17.94
C MET A 268 -3.58 -7.88 -18.87
N MET A 269 -2.74 -6.99 -19.42
CA MET A 269 -1.51 -7.36 -20.13
C MET A 269 -0.30 -7.03 -19.27
N LEU A 270 0.39 -8.06 -18.77
CA LEU A 270 1.69 -7.93 -18.13
C LEU A 270 2.74 -7.72 -19.22
N VAL A 271 3.36 -6.56 -19.28
CA VAL A 271 4.51 -6.33 -20.17
C VAL A 271 5.79 -6.46 -19.36
N SER A 272 6.75 -7.21 -19.88
CA SER A 272 7.97 -7.60 -19.16
C SER A 272 9.18 -7.60 -20.08
N ALA A 273 10.37 -7.52 -19.47
CA ALA A 273 11.64 -7.47 -20.18
C ALA A 273 12.65 -8.49 -19.62
N THR A 274 13.52 -9.03 -20.48
CA THR A 274 14.62 -9.94 -20.10
C THR A 274 15.67 -9.26 -19.22
N GLY A 275 15.88 -7.96 -19.43
CA GLY A 275 16.95 -7.17 -18.82
C GLY A 275 16.57 -6.46 -17.51
N ASP A 276 15.45 -6.80 -16.88
CA ASP A 276 15.06 -6.23 -15.58
C ASP A 276 14.43 -7.26 -14.63
N TRP A 277 13.91 -6.79 -13.50
CA TRP A 277 13.30 -7.63 -12.46
C TRP A 277 12.03 -8.36 -12.90
N THR A 278 11.47 -8.07 -14.08
CA THR A 278 10.34 -8.78 -14.67
C THR A 278 10.75 -9.95 -15.57
N LYS A 279 12.04 -10.30 -15.59
CA LYS A 279 12.56 -11.46 -16.34
C LYS A 279 11.88 -12.79 -16.02
N ASN A 280 11.32 -12.93 -14.82
CA ASN A 280 10.64 -14.15 -14.37
C ASN A 280 9.16 -14.20 -14.75
N VAL A 281 8.56 -13.12 -15.28
CA VAL A 281 7.10 -13.03 -15.51
C VAL A 281 6.52 -14.20 -16.29
N PRO A 282 7.14 -14.69 -17.38
CA PRO A 282 6.61 -15.85 -18.10
C PRO A 282 6.54 -17.12 -17.25
N SER A 283 7.48 -17.33 -16.33
CA SER A 283 7.64 -18.58 -15.58
C SER A 283 7.06 -18.54 -14.16
N GLU A 284 6.97 -17.37 -13.52
CA GLU A 284 6.55 -17.24 -12.11
C GLU A 284 5.29 -16.38 -11.97
N GLU A 285 5.35 -15.10 -12.35
CA GLU A 285 4.29 -14.13 -12.05
C GLU A 285 3.03 -14.33 -12.91
N LEU A 286 3.15 -14.59 -14.21
CA LEU A 286 1.98 -14.85 -15.06
C LEU A 286 1.24 -16.12 -14.64
N PRO A 287 1.88 -17.28 -14.44
CA PRO A 287 1.17 -18.47 -13.95
C PRO A 287 0.49 -18.23 -12.60
N ALA A 288 1.16 -17.52 -11.68
CA ALA A 288 0.58 -17.15 -10.39
C ALA A 288 -0.69 -16.31 -10.59
N ILE A 289 -0.63 -15.19 -11.32
CA ILE A 289 -1.78 -14.31 -11.54
C ILE A 289 -2.89 -15.03 -12.32
N ARG A 290 -2.54 -15.81 -13.35
CA ARG A 290 -3.49 -16.62 -14.12
C ARG A 290 -4.26 -17.60 -13.23
N SER A 291 -3.64 -18.17 -12.21
CA SER A 291 -4.34 -19.06 -11.28
C SER A 291 -5.49 -18.35 -10.54
N ILE A 292 -5.35 -17.06 -10.24
CA ILE A 292 -6.43 -16.24 -9.67
C ILE A 292 -7.53 -15.98 -10.70
N TYR A 293 -7.16 -15.61 -11.92
CA TYR A 293 -8.14 -15.38 -12.99
C TYR A 293 -8.97 -16.66 -13.30
N ALA A 294 -8.36 -17.84 -13.18
CA ALA A 294 -9.05 -19.12 -13.30
C ALA A 294 -10.12 -19.33 -12.22
N LEU A 295 -9.95 -18.78 -11.00
CA LEU A 295 -10.98 -18.83 -9.95
C LEU A 295 -12.25 -18.04 -10.33
N TYR A 296 -12.15 -17.13 -11.29
CA TYR A 296 -13.28 -16.40 -11.86
C TYR A 296 -13.80 -17.00 -13.17
N GLY A 297 -13.20 -18.08 -13.67
CA GLY A 297 -13.54 -18.66 -14.97
C GLY A 297 -12.95 -17.92 -16.17
N GLU A 298 -12.03 -16.98 -15.96
CA GLU A 298 -11.52 -16.05 -16.98
C GLU A 298 -9.98 -16.10 -17.12
N PRO A 299 -9.33 -17.29 -17.18
CA PRO A 299 -7.86 -17.40 -17.16
C PRO A 299 -7.17 -16.68 -18.32
N ASP A 300 -7.86 -16.47 -19.44
CA ASP A 300 -7.31 -15.83 -20.64
C ASP A 300 -7.48 -14.31 -20.66
N ASN A 301 -8.14 -13.73 -19.65
CA ASN A 301 -8.17 -12.27 -19.46
C ASN A 301 -6.85 -11.72 -18.90
N VAL A 302 -5.86 -12.58 -18.59
CA VAL A 302 -4.50 -12.15 -18.32
C VAL A 302 -3.51 -12.78 -19.30
N ALA A 303 -2.65 -11.95 -19.87
CA ALA A 303 -1.61 -12.37 -20.80
C ALA A 303 -0.29 -11.66 -20.51
N ASN A 304 0.78 -12.17 -21.09
CA ASN A 304 2.11 -11.57 -21.00
C ASN A 304 2.70 -11.29 -22.37
N VAL A 305 3.40 -10.17 -22.47
CA VAL A 305 4.35 -9.86 -23.53
C VAL A 305 5.74 -9.78 -22.89
N HIS A 306 6.67 -10.57 -23.40
CA HIS A 306 8.03 -10.65 -22.88
C HIS A 306 9.01 -10.26 -23.98
N LEU A 307 9.71 -9.14 -23.80
CA LEU A 307 10.62 -8.59 -24.79
C LEU A 307 12.07 -8.73 -24.37
N ASP A 308 12.94 -9.03 -25.34
CA ASP A 308 14.38 -8.96 -25.13
C ASP A 308 14.85 -7.50 -25.17
N ALA A 309 14.97 -6.89 -23.98
CA ALA A 309 15.28 -5.48 -23.81
C ALA A 309 15.75 -5.18 -22.39
N PRO A 310 16.52 -4.09 -22.17
CA PRO A 310 16.72 -3.54 -20.82
C PRO A 310 15.42 -2.96 -20.26
N HIS A 311 15.41 -2.50 -19.02
CA HIS A 311 14.26 -1.80 -18.41
C HIS A 311 13.78 -0.61 -19.28
N ASN A 312 12.50 -0.63 -19.69
CA ASN A 312 12.01 0.32 -20.71
C ASN A 312 10.48 0.52 -20.73
N TYR A 313 10.02 1.39 -21.62
CA TYR A 313 8.69 1.39 -22.26
C TYR A 313 8.84 1.90 -23.70
N ASN A 314 9.66 1.17 -24.46
CA ASN A 314 10.07 1.46 -25.82
C ASN A 314 8.91 1.28 -26.82
N LYS A 315 9.20 1.55 -28.10
CA LYS A 315 8.21 1.45 -29.18
C LYS A 315 7.53 0.07 -29.26
N GLN A 316 8.29 -1.02 -29.14
CA GLN A 316 7.72 -2.37 -29.23
C GLN A 316 6.72 -2.64 -28.11
N ASN A 317 7.07 -2.27 -26.86
CA ASN A 317 6.17 -2.36 -25.73
C ASN A 317 4.88 -1.57 -25.95
N ARG A 318 5.00 -0.33 -26.44
CA ARG A 318 3.84 0.53 -26.75
C ARG A 318 2.94 -0.07 -27.83
N GLU A 319 3.49 -0.66 -28.87
CA GLU A 319 2.71 -1.34 -29.91
C GLU A 319 1.89 -2.52 -29.38
N PHE A 320 2.46 -3.33 -28.49
CA PHE A 320 1.70 -4.40 -27.83
C PHE A 320 0.55 -3.86 -26.97
N VAL A 321 0.78 -2.75 -26.26
CA VAL A 321 -0.26 -2.08 -25.46
C VAL A 321 -1.34 -1.49 -26.36
N TYR A 322 -1.00 -0.91 -27.51
CA TYR A 322 -1.98 -0.45 -28.51
C TYR A 322 -2.86 -1.59 -29.00
N ARG A 323 -2.25 -2.74 -29.36
CA ARG A 323 -3.00 -3.93 -29.79
C ARG A 323 -3.91 -4.47 -28.70
N PHE A 324 -3.45 -4.47 -27.45
CA PHE A 324 -4.24 -4.89 -26.30
C PHE A 324 -5.46 -3.99 -26.10
N PHE A 325 -5.26 -2.67 -26.01
CA PHE A 325 -6.38 -1.75 -25.85
C PHE A 325 -7.29 -1.72 -27.06
N GLY A 326 -6.75 -1.83 -28.28
CA GLY A 326 -7.53 -1.92 -29.50
C GLY A 326 -8.47 -3.12 -29.47
N LYS A 327 -7.96 -4.29 -29.07
CA LYS A 327 -8.74 -5.52 -28.93
C LYS A 327 -9.80 -5.43 -27.84
N HIS A 328 -9.42 -4.96 -26.65
CA HIS A 328 -10.29 -5.09 -25.46
C HIS A 328 -11.20 -3.87 -25.21
N ILE A 329 -10.78 -2.67 -25.60
CA ILE A 329 -11.50 -1.42 -25.34
C ILE A 329 -12.24 -0.93 -26.59
N LEU A 330 -11.54 -0.90 -27.74
CA LEU A 330 -12.15 -0.50 -29.02
C LEU A 330 -12.91 -1.65 -29.68
N GLN A 331 -12.54 -2.90 -29.37
CA GLN A 331 -13.04 -4.10 -30.04
C GLN A 331 -12.79 -4.05 -31.55
N ASP A 332 -11.67 -3.46 -31.95
CA ASP A 332 -11.28 -3.32 -33.35
C ASP A 332 -10.75 -4.67 -33.88
N PRO A 333 -11.36 -5.26 -34.93
CA PRO A 333 -10.89 -6.52 -35.50
C PRO A 333 -9.48 -6.42 -36.12
N ALA A 334 -9.04 -5.22 -36.51
CA ALA A 334 -7.71 -4.95 -37.02
C ALA A 334 -6.71 -4.54 -35.92
N ALA A 335 -7.08 -4.62 -34.63
CA ALA A 335 -6.23 -4.21 -33.52
C ALA A 335 -4.84 -4.87 -33.54
N GLY A 336 -4.73 -6.10 -34.04
CA GLY A 336 -3.44 -6.81 -34.18
C GLY A 336 -2.42 -6.13 -35.10
N GLU A 337 -2.87 -5.27 -36.01
CA GLU A 337 -2.04 -4.52 -36.97
C GLU A 337 -1.64 -3.14 -36.44
N PHE A 338 -2.04 -2.77 -35.22
CA PHE A 338 -1.71 -1.47 -34.67
C PHE A 338 -0.19 -1.35 -34.49
N VAL A 339 0.35 -0.29 -35.09
CA VAL A 339 1.77 0.08 -35.07
C VAL A 339 1.91 1.55 -34.71
N GLU A 340 3.04 1.89 -34.10
CA GLU A 340 3.33 3.26 -33.72
C GLU A 340 3.73 4.09 -34.94
N LYS A 341 3.09 5.24 -35.09
CA LYS A 341 3.49 6.27 -36.06
C LYS A 341 4.27 7.35 -35.33
N ASN A 342 5.31 7.86 -35.96
CA ASN A 342 6.08 8.97 -35.41
C ASN A 342 5.19 10.22 -35.36
N ALA A 343 4.76 10.59 -34.16
CA ALA A 343 4.00 11.81 -33.92
C ALA A 343 4.93 13.01 -33.77
N GLU A 344 4.43 14.19 -34.13
CA GLU A 344 5.07 15.45 -33.78
C GLU A 344 5.04 15.63 -32.26
N VAL A 345 6.21 15.82 -31.65
CA VAL A 345 6.34 16.06 -30.21
C VAL A 345 6.67 17.54 -30.00
N PRO A 346 5.76 18.33 -29.41
CA PRO A 346 6.03 19.72 -29.10
C PRO A 346 7.20 19.88 -28.14
N MET A 347 7.73 21.11 -28.07
CA MET A 347 8.77 21.45 -27.11
C MET A 347 8.27 21.33 -25.67
N LEU A 348 9.14 20.90 -24.75
CA LEU A 348 8.80 20.69 -23.33
C LEU A 348 8.09 21.90 -22.71
N GLN A 349 8.60 23.12 -22.95
CA GLN A 349 8.02 24.34 -22.39
C GLN A 349 6.59 24.62 -22.87
N ASP A 350 6.17 24.09 -24.02
CA ASP A 350 4.83 24.29 -24.55
C ASP A 350 3.83 23.29 -23.95
N MET A 351 4.34 22.18 -23.41
CA MET A 351 3.59 21.13 -22.73
C MET A 351 3.54 21.26 -21.20
N LEU A 352 4.41 22.09 -20.60
CA LEU A 352 4.40 22.41 -19.16
C LEU A 352 3.32 23.46 -18.85
N ALA A 353 2.48 23.18 -17.85
CA ALA A 353 1.45 24.11 -17.37
C ALA A 353 2.06 25.35 -16.72
N THR A 354 3.22 25.21 -16.08
CA THR A 354 3.87 26.22 -15.24
C THR A 354 5.08 26.91 -15.89
N SER A 355 5.45 26.53 -17.12
CA SER A 355 6.64 27.10 -17.80
C SER A 355 6.58 28.61 -18.01
N ARG A 356 5.39 29.17 -18.20
CA ARG A 356 5.15 30.59 -18.50
C ARG A 356 4.11 31.23 -17.58
N ARG A 357 3.74 30.54 -16.50
CA ARG A 357 2.77 31.04 -15.50
C ARG A 357 2.98 30.35 -14.16
N PRO A 358 2.70 31.02 -13.04
CA PRO A 358 2.65 30.34 -11.76
C PRO A 358 1.47 29.36 -11.68
N LEU A 359 1.48 28.53 -10.63
CA LEU A 359 0.29 27.79 -10.20
C LEU A 359 -0.87 28.76 -9.90
N PRO A 360 -2.13 28.29 -9.94
CA PRO A 360 -3.29 29.11 -9.64
C PRO A 360 -3.21 29.72 -8.22
N GLY A 361 -3.92 30.85 -8.03
CA GLY A 361 -4.03 31.48 -6.71
C GLY A 361 -4.59 30.49 -5.67
N GLY A 362 -4.04 30.52 -4.46
CA GLY A 362 -4.38 29.56 -3.40
C GLY A 362 -3.54 28.29 -3.39
N ALA A 363 -2.54 28.17 -4.28
CA ALA A 363 -1.60 27.05 -4.25
C ALA A 363 -0.91 26.93 -2.87
N VAL A 364 -0.94 25.74 -2.29
CA VAL A 364 -0.40 25.47 -0.95
C VAL A 364 1.07 25.01 -0.98
N SER A 365 1.79 25.29 0.10
CA SER A 365 3.14 24.75 0.36
C SER A 365 3.11 23.30 0.85
N TYR A 366 4.26 22.62 0.81
CA TYR A 366 4.44 21.28 1.40
C TYR A 366 3.91 21.18 2.84
N ALA A 367 4.24 22.17 3.69
CA ALA A 367 3.81 22.18 5.10
C ALA A 367 2.28 22.26 5.24
N GLN A 368 1.62 23.02 4.36
CA GLN A 368 0.16 23.11 4.34
C GLN A 368 -0.48 21.82 3.80
N VAL A 369 0.11 21.16 2.79
CA VAL A 369 -0.32 19.83 2.33
C VAL A 369 -0.24 18.81 3.45
N ALA A 370 0.90 18.76 4.15
CA ALA A 370 1.09 17.89 5.31
C ALA A 370 0.06 18.21 6.41
N GLY A 371 -0.15 19.49 6.72
CA GLY A 371 -1.15 19.92 7.71
C GLY A 371 -2.56 19.46 7.37
N MET A 372 -2.99 19.61 6.12
CA MET A 372 -4.30 19.12 5.65
C MET A 372 -4.40 17.60 5.77
N TRP A 373 -3.34 16.87 5.42
CA TRP A 373 -3.32 15.41 5.55
C TRP A 373 -3.46 14.93 6.99
N ARG A 374 -2.85 15.65 7.95
CA ARG A 374 -2.89 15.34 9.39
C ARG A 374 -4.23 15.70 10.04
N GLN A 375 -4.97 16.65 9.49
CA GLN A 375 -6.29 17.06 10.00
C GLN A 375 -7.45 16.18 9.53
N ARG A 376 -7.18 15.08 8.82
CA ARG A 376 -8.23 14.20 8.32
C ARG A 376 -8.94 13.49 9.47
N THR A 377 -10.27 13.56 9.43
CA THR A 377 -11.17 12.92 10.38
C THR A 377 -12.01 11.87 9.67
N GLY A 378 -12.79 11.08 10.41
CA GLY A 378 -13.74 10.13 9.83
C GLY A 378 -13.46 8.66 10.14
N ILE A 379 -12.66 8.36 11.17
CA ILE A 379 -12.54 7.00 11.70
C ILE A 379 -13.88 6.59 12.32
N THR A 380 -14.55 5.62 11.70
CA THR A 380 -15.84 5.09 12.15
C THR A 380 -15.68 3.97 13.17
N ASP A 381 -14.63 3.17 13.05
CA ASP A 381 -14.25 2.09 13.97
C ASP A 381 -12.81 2.28 14.44
N PRO A 382 -12.61 2.97 15.58
CA PRO A 382 -11.27 3.24 16.13
C PRO A 382 -10.50 1.97 16.49
N GLN A 383 -11.18 0.92 16.99
CA GLN A 383 -10.52 -0.34 17.35
C GLN A 383 -9.95 -1.02 16.10
N ALA A 384 -10.74 -1.09 15.03
CA ALA A 384 -10.28 -1.69 13.79
C ALA A 384 -9.19 -0.84 13.11
N ALA A 385 -9.27 0.49 13.16
CA ALA A 385 -8.24 1.38 12.62
C ALA A 385 -6.89 1.20 13.35
N LEU A 386 -6.92 1.19 14.69
CA LEU A 386 -5.74 0.90 15.52
C LEU A 386 -5.17 -0.49 15.23
N SER A 387 -6.03 -1.51 15.12
CA SER A 387 -5.61 -2.88 14.81
C SER A 387 -4.86 -2.96 13.47
N ARG A 388 -5.35 -2.26 12.44
CA ARG A 388 -4.70 -2.20 11.12
C ARG A 388 -3.36 -1.46 11.16
N ALA A 389 -3.27 -0.29 11.81
CA ALA A 389 -2.02 0.46 11.92
C ALA A 389 -0.94 -0.29 12.71
N ILE A 390 -1.33 -0.97 13.80
CA ILE A 390 -0.45 -1.83 14.58
C ILE A 390 -0.05 -3.08 13.78
N GLY A 391 -0.86 -3.49 12.80
CA GLY A 391 -0.63 -4.72 12.03
C GLY A 391 -0.76 -5.97 12.89
N ALA A 392 -1.61 -5.88 13.93
CA ALA A 392 -1.81 -6.91 14.93
C ALA A 392 -2.80 -7.97 14.47
N VAL A 393 -2.55 -9.21 14.89
CA VAL A 393 -3.43 -10.36 14.67
C VAL A 393 -3.66 -11.02 16.02
N TRP A 394 -4.92 -11.25 16.38
CA TRP A 394 -5.23 -11.98 17.61
C TRP A 394 -4.84 -13.46 17.48
N PRO A 395 -3.95 -13.99 18.35
CA PRO A 395 -3.50 -15.39 18.22
C PRO A 395 -4.62 -16.37 18.54
N GLY A 396 -4.97 -17.24 17.58
CA GLY A 396 -6.00 -18.27 17.77
C GLY A 396 -5.61 -19.36 18.76
N GLN A 397 -4.32 -19.77 18.77
CA GLN A 397 -3.69 -20.61 19.79
C GLN A 397 -2.22 -20.20 19.94
N ALA A 398 -1.84 -19.75 21.14
CA ALA A 398 -0.44 -19.63 21.53
C ALA A 398 -0.04 -20.89 22.30
N VAL A 399 1.06 -21.53 21.91
CA VAL A 399 1.57 -22.75 22.59
C VAL A 399 2.86 -22.44 23.33
N THR A 400 3.24 -23.31 24.28
CA THR A 400 4.48 -23.16 25.06
C THR A 400 5.51 -24.20 24.62
N ASP A 401 6.75 -23.78 24.36
CA ASP A 401 7.86 -24.67 23.96
C ASP A 401 8.36 -25.52 25.14
N ASP A 402 8.60 -24.87 26.28
CA ASP A 402 9.25 -25.43 27.48
C ASP A 402 8.66 -24.88 28.80
N GLY A 403 7.53 -24.17 28.72
CA GLY A 403 6.93 -23.46 29.86
C GLY A 403 7.56 -22.09 30.16
N SER A 404 8.47 -21.60 29.31
CA SER A 404 9.14 -20.30 29.44
C SER A 404 9.10 -19.42 28.18
N VAL A 405 8.63 -19.95 27.04
CA VAL A 405 8.47 -19.21 25.77
C VAL A 405 7.09 -19.47 25.16
N LEU A 406 6.39 -18.40 24.78
CA LEU A 406 5.18 -18.48 23.93
C LEU A 406 5.58 -18.54 22.45
N LEU A 407 4.95 -19.44 21.72
CA LEU A 407 5.14 -19.60 20.28
C LEU A 407 3.86 -19.23 19.51
N TRP A 408 4.04 -18.41 18.47
CA TRP A 408 2.97 -18.05 17.54
C TRP A 408 3.57 -17.68 16.17
N GLU A 409 3.26 -18.43 15.12
CA GLU A 409 3.72 -18.16 13.74
C GLU A 409 5.25 -17.93 13.59
N GLY A 410 6.07 -18.70 14.32
CA GLY A 410 7.54 -18.56 14.33
C GLY A 410 8.05 -17.44 15.25
N THR A 411 7.15 -16.67 15.85
CA THR A 411 7.43 -15.71 16.93
C THR A 411 7.76 -16.45 18.22
N ARG A 412 8.72 -15.92 18.99
CA ARG A 412 9.16 -16.50 20.28
C ARG A 412 9.12 -15.40 21.34
N VAL A 413 8.21 -15.50 22.32
CA VAL A 413 8.06 -14.52 23.39
C VAL A 413 8.41 -15.15 24.75
N PRO A 414 9.63 -14.92 25.26
CA PRO A 414 10.03 -15.31 26.60
C PRO A 414 9.12 -14.72 27.67
N TYR A 415 8.78 -15.55 28.64
CA TYR A 415 7.99 -15.15 29.79
C TYR A 415 8.48 -15.79 31.08
N SER A 416 7.96 -15.29 32.19
CA SER A 416 8.16 -15.81 33.53
C SER A 416 6.79 -16.00 34.16
N PHE A 417 6.53 -17.17 34.75
CA PHE A 417 5.21 -17.48 35.29
C PHE A 417 5.23 -17.69 36.80
N VAL A 418 4.13 -17.32 37.45
CA VAL A 418 3.82 -17.57 38.85
C VAL A 418 2.46 -18.26 38.88
N ALA A 419 2.40 -19.46 39.48
CA ALA A 419 1.15 -20.16 39.69
C ALA A 419 0.38 -19.53 40.87
N GLY A 420 -0.95 -19.59 40.81
CA GLY A 420 -1.83 -19.04 41.84
C GLY A 420 -3.29 -19.29 41.52
N GLN A 421 -4.19 -18.65 42.26
CA GLN A 421 -5.64 -18.77 42.08
C GLN A 421 -6.30 -17.40 41.83
N GLY A 422 -7.46 -17.41 41.16
CA GLY A 422 -8.22 -16.20 40.82
C GLY A 422 -7.81 -15.58 39.48
N SER A 423 -8.09 -14.29 39.33
CA SER A 423 -7.88 -13.57 38.06
C SER A 423 -6.39 -13.42 37.71
N PRO A 424 -5.96 -13.81 36.50
CA PRO A 424 -4.56 -13.74 36.10
C PRO A 424 -4.07 -12.31 35.90
N VAL A 425 -2.76 -12.10 36.09
CA VAL A 425 -2.07 -10.83 35.87
C VAL A 425 -1.03 -10.97 34.76
N LEU A 426 -1.08 -10.12 33.75
CA LEU A 426 -0.04 -9.98 32.74
C LEU A 426 0.76 -8.72 33.04
N VAL A 427 2.07 -8.86 33.28
CA VAL A 427 2.98 -7.76 33.57
C VAL A 427 3.93 -7.57 32.38
N ILE A 428 4.10 -6.32 31.95
CA ILE A 428 5.11 -5.91 30.97
C ILE A 428 5.98 -4.78 31.51
N GLY A 429 7.29 -4.85 31.22
CA GLY A 429 8.30 -3.90 31.73
C GLY A 429 8.67 -4.05 33.21
N GLY A 430 8.04 -4.99 33.92
CA GLY A 430 8.22 -5.23 35.36
C GLY A 430 8.84 -6.60 35.68
N THR A 431 8.62 -7.05 36.90
CA THR A 431 9.14 -8.31 37.44
C THR A 431 8.03 -9.13 38.10
N LYS A 432 8.37 -10.32 38.62
CA LYS A 432 7.41 -11.15 39.39
C LYS A 432 6.93 -10.45 40.67
N ALA A 433 7.66 -9.46 41.18
CA ALA A 433 7.24 -8.70 42.36
C ALA A 433 6.01 -7.82 42.11
N ASP A 434 5.73 -7.49 40.85
CA ASP A 434 4.55 -6.70 40.45
C ASP A 434 3.27 -7.56 40.37
N ILE A 435 3.39 -8.87 40.55
CA ILE A 435 2.25 -9.80 40.62
C ILE A 435 1.77 -9.85 42.08
N PRO A 436 0.50 -9.52 42.38
CA PRO A 436 -0.03 -9.62 43.74
C PRO A 436 0.07 -11.04 44.28
N ALA A 437 0.44 -11.17 45.56
CA ALA A 437 0.64 -12.46 46.21
C ALA A 437 -0.58 -13.39 46.06
N GLY A 438 -0.32 -14.66 45.72
CA GLY A 438 -1.34 -15.70 45.58
C GLY A 438 -2.10 -15.73 44.24
N ARG A 439 -1.95 -14.71 43.38
CA ARG A 439 -2.58 -14.69 42.06
C ARG A 439 -1.71 -15.33 40.99
N PRO A 440 -2.31 -15.97 39.96
CA PRO A 440 -1.54 -16.43 38.82
C PRO A 440 -1.06 -15.23 38.02
N GLY A 441 0.17 -15.26 37.53
CA GLY A 441 0.70 -14.15 36.76
C GLY A 441 1.82 -14.51 35.80
N MET A 442 1.94 -13.71 34.76
CA MET A 442 2.94 -13.81 33.69
C MET A 442 3.66 -12.48 33.57
N VAL A 443 4.99 -12.52 33.49
CA VAL A 443 5.83 -11.37 33.10
C VAL A 443 6.38 -11.65 31.71
N LEU A 444 6.08 -10.81 30.73
CA LEU A 444 6.63 -10.94 29.37
C LEU A 444 7.89 -10.10 29.20
N ASP A 445 8.88 -10.69 28.53
CA ASP A 445 9.93 -9.92 27.86
C ASP A 445 9.48 -9.68 26.42
N VAL A 446 8.76 -8.58 26.20
CA VAL A 446 8.28 -8.20 24.86
C VAL A 446 9.45 -7.95 23.90
N PHE A 447 9.18 -7.97 22.61
CA PHE A 447 10.19 -7.92 21.55
C PHE A 447 11.28 -6.85 21.78
N GLN A 448 12.54 -7.26 21.64
CA GLN A 448 13.71 -6.39 21.85
C GLN A 448 13.79 -5.78 23.27
N THR A 449 13.32 -6.51 24.29
CA THR A 449 13.50 -6.22 25.72
C THR A 449 13.93 -7.47 26.48
N GLY A 450 14.57 -7.33 27.65
CA GLY A 450 14.92 -8.46 28.53
C GLY A 450 15.61 -9.61 27.79
N ARG A 451 15.06 -10.82 27.93
CA ARG A 451 15.58 -12.04 27.26
C ARG A 451 15.36 -12.07 25.74
N SER A 452 14.53 -11.18 25.21
CA SER A 452 14.16 -11.08 23.77
C SER A 452 15.09 -10.21 22.94
N ILE A 453 16.08 -9.56 23.55
CA ILE A 453 17.06 -8.73 22.83
C ILE A 453 17.91 -9.62 21.91
N ARG A 454 17.89 -9.33 20.61
CA ARG A 454 18.71 -9.99 19.58
C ARG A 454 19.11 -8.97 18.50
N ALA A 455 20.16 -9.25 17.74
CA ALA A 455 20.48 -8.45 16.57
C ALA A 455 19.33 -8.52 15.55
N ARG A 456 19.02 -7.37 14.92
CA ARG A 456 18.00 -7.25 13.88
C ARG A 456 18.44 -6.19 12.88
N GLU A 457 18.52 -6.57 11.61
CA GLU A 457 18.89 -5.65 10.54
C GLU A 457 17.71 -4.71 10.23
N ARG A 458 17.85 -3.43 10.58
CA ARG A 458 16.83 -2.39 10.33
C ARG A 458 17.19 -1.47 9.15
N GLY A 459 18.44 -1.54 8.70
CA GLY A 459 19.01 -0.67 7.66
C GLY A 459 18.69 -1.09 6.22
N VAL A 460 17.96 -2.20 6.03
CA VAL A 460 17.56 -2.63 4.69
C VAL A 460 16.61 -1.62 4.04
N LYS A 461 16.67 -1.56 2.71
CA LYS A 461 15.86 -0.66 1.92
C LYS A 461 14.37 -0.89 2.18
N HIS A 462 13.65 0.19 2.48
CA HIS A 462 12.21 0.21 2.76
C HIS A 462 11.77 -0.74 3.88
N PHE A 463 12.60 -0.94 4.92
CA PHE A 463 12.34 -1.87 6.03
C PHE A 463 10.88 -1.91 6.51
N ALA A 464 10.29 -0.74 6.82
CA ALA A 464 8.95 -0.66 7.39
C ALA A 464 7.83 -1.03 6.39
N ALA A 465 8.11 -1.03 5.08
CA ALA A 465 7.15 -1.50 4.08
C ALA A 465 6.94 -3.02 4.18
N PHE A 466 8.00 -3.77 4.49
CA PHE A 466 8.01 -5.24 4.51
C PHE A 466 7.94 -5.84 5.90
N ASN A 467 8.46 -5.14 6.91
CA ASN A 467 8.64 -5.66 8.25
C ASN A 467 7.88 -4.81 9.26
N ARG A 468 7.30 -5.48 10.25
CA ARG A 468 6.76 -4.82 11.45
C ARG A 468 7.88 -4.10 12.20
N THR A 469 7.61 -2.88 12.67
CA THR A 469 8.51 -2.15 13.58
C THR A 469 8.66 -2.91 14.90
N ASP A 470 9.65 -2.53 15.69
CA ASP A 470 9.84 -3.15 17.00
C ASP A 470 8.62 -2.91 17.90
N ASP A 471 8.00 -1.72 17.83
CA ASP A 471 6.82 -1.40 18.64
C ASP A 471 5.56 -2.13 18.19
N GLN A 472 5.35 -2.32 16.88
CA GLN A 472 4.30 -3.22 16.39
C GLN A 472 4.49 -4.65 16.90
N ALA A 473 5.75 -5.14 16.89
CA ALA A 473 6.09 -6.45 17.42
C ALA A 473 5.88 -6.57 18.94
N ARG A 474 6.17 -5.52 19.71
CA ARG A 474 5.94 -5.48 21.16
C ARG A 474 4.45 -5.53 21.50
N VAL A 475 3.62 -4.74 20.81
CA VAL A 475 2.17 -4.78 21.01
C VAL A 475 1.60 -6.18 20.68
N GLN A 476 2.09 -6.80 19.60
CA GLN A 476 1.72 -8.17 19.24
C GLN A 476 2.10 -9.21 20.33
N ASP A 477 3.25 -9.04 20.99
CA ASP A 477 3.66 -9.92 22.09
C ASP A 477 2.73 -9.81 23.29
N VAL A 478 2.25 -8.59 23.61
CA VAL A 478 1.25 -8.38 24.67
C VAL A 478 -0.05 -9.10 24.34
N LEU A 479 -0.55 -8.98 23.10
CA LEU A 479 -1.74 -9.71 22.65
C LEU A 479 -1.57 -11.22 22.74
N THR A 480 -0.37 -11.72 22.46
CA THR A 480 -0.04 -13.14 22.57
C THR A 480 -0.10 -13.63 24.01
N GLY A 481 0.42 -12.85 24.97
CA GLY A 481 0.27 -13.15 26.39
C GLY A 481 -1.19 -13.10 26.86
N LEU A 482 -1.97 -12.11 26.40
CA LEU A 482 -3.39 -12.00 26.73
C LEU A 482 -4.19 -13.20 26.21
N ALA A 483 -3.98 -13.59 24.95
CA ALA A 483 -4.64 -14.75 24.36
C ALA A 483 -4.30 -16.05 25.10
N TRP A 484 -3.03 -16.25 25.45
CA TRP A 484 -2.61 -17.42 26.21
C TRP A 484 -3.23 -17.47 27.61
N LEU A 485 -3.21 -16.36 28.35
CA LEU A 485 -3.79 -16.29 29.69
C LEU A 485 -5.31 -16.47 29.66
N GLY A 486 -5.99 -15.87 28.68
CA GLY A 486 -7.43 -16.04 28.48
C GLY A 486 -7.82 -17.48 28.19
N ALA A 487 -7.01 -18.19 27.39
CA ALA A 487 -7.21 -19.62 27.14
C ALA A 487 -6.93 -20.48 28.38
N LYS A 488 -5.91 -20.13 29.17
CA LYS A 488 -5.52 -20.87 30.38
C LYS A 488 -6.49 -20.67 31.55
N TYR A 489 -7.08 -19.48 31.67
CA TYR A 489 -8.00 -19.11 32.74
C TYR A 489 -9.35 -18.63 32.17
N PRO A 490 -10.12 -19.53 31.52
CA PRO A 490 -11.36 -19.16 30.86
C PRO A 490 -12.38 -18.57 31.84
N GLY A 491 -13.12 -17.56 31.38
CA GLY A 491 -14.15 -16.89 32.19
C GLY A 491 -13.62 -15.91 33.24
N THR A 492 -12.29 -15.71 33.31
CA THR A 492 -11.68 -14.68 34.18
C THR A 492 -11.24 -13.46 33.38
N LEU A 493 -11.22 -12.30 34.03
CA LEU A 493 -10.68 -11.07 33.46
C LEU A 493 -9.17 -11.00 33.71
N VAL A 494 -8.37 -10.91 32.64
CA VAL A 494 -6.92 -10.69 32.77
C VAL A 494 -6.66 -9.25 33.21
N GLU A 495 -5.85 -9.05 34.24
CA GLU A 495 -5.33 -7.74 34.61
C GLU A 495 -4.02 -7.47 33.90
N LEU A 496 -3.98 -6.47 33.03
CA LEU A 496 -2.79 -6.07 32.27
C LEU A 496 -2.11 -4.90 32.98
N VAL A 497 -0.85 -5.10 33.38
CA VAL A 497 -0.04 -4.16 34.13
C VAL A 497 1.15 -3.72 33.29
N GLY A 498 1.24 -2.42 33.01
CA GLY A 498 2.42 -1.80 32.41
C GLY A 498 3.29 -1.13 33.47
N VAL A 499 4.57 -1.49 33.54
CA VAL A 499 5.53 -0.89 34.50
C VAL A 499 6.48 0.05 33.77
N GLY A 500 6.35 1.35 34.07
CA GLY A 500 7.05 2.42 33.36
C GLY A 500 6.31 2.89 32.11
N THR A 501 6.74 4.02 31.53
CA THR A 501 6.00 4.72 30.46
C THR A 501 5.87 3.88 29.19
N ALA A 502 6.98 3.36 28.65
CA ALA A 502 6.96 2.58 27.40
C ALA A 502 6.06 1.34 27.50
N ALA A 503 6.19 0.58 28.59
CA ALA A 503 5.37 -0.61 28.82
C ALA A 503 3.90 -0.25 29.08
N SER A 504 3.63 0.86 29.77
CA SER A 504 2.27 1.38 29.97
C SER A 504 1.59 1.77 28.66
N VAL A 505 2.31 2.43 27.75
CA VAL A 505 1.79 2.79 26.42
C VAL A 505 1.53 1.52 25.59
N GLN A 506 2.45 0.56 25.59
CA GLN A 506 2.25 -0.72 24.90
C GLN A 506 1.04 -1.49 25.44
N ALA A 507 0.83 -1.50 26.76
CA ALA A 507 -0.32 -2.11 27.41
C ALA A 507 -1.64 -1.42 27.03
N GLU A 508 -1.68 -0.08 27.02
CA GLU A 508 -2.84 0.73 26.63
C GLU A 508 -3.30 0.35 25.21
N PHE A 509 -2.39 0.36 24.24
CA PHE A 509 -2.72 0.08 22.86
C PHE A 509 -3.06 -1.40 22.64
N ALA A 510 -2.40 -2.34 23.30
CA ALA A 510 -2.74 -3.76 23.24
C ALA A 510 -4.14 -4.03 23.82
N ALA A 511 -4.48 -3.43 24.96
CA ALA A 511 -5.80 -3.55 25.56
C ALA A 511 -6.89 -2.96 24.68
N ALA A 512 -6.63 -1.81 24.03
CA ALA A 512 -7.57 -1.15 23.14
C ALA A 512 -7.93 -1.99 21.91
N ILE A 513 -7.05 -2.90 21.46
CA ILE A 513 -7.32 -3.74 20.28
C ILE A 513 -7.62 -5.21 20.62
N ALA A 514 -7.56 -5.60 21.90
CA ALA A 514 -7.95 -6.94 22.31
C ALA A 514 -9.46 -7.17 22.06
N PRO A 515 -9.89 -8.36 21.55
CA PRO A 515 -11.28 -8.65 21.27
C PRO A 515 -12.15 -8.84 22.52
N GLY A 516 -11.54 -8.99 23.69
CA GLY A 516 -12.21 -9.21 24.97
C GLY A 516 -11.79 -8.18 26.01
N LYS A 517 -12.54 -8.12 27.11
CA LYS A 517 -12.25 -7.21 28.22
C LYS A 517 -10.91 -7.57 28.88
N VAL A 518 -10.20 -6.55 29.32
CA VAL A 518 -8.93 -6.62 30.05
C VAL A 518 -8.99 -5.53 31.12
N LYS A 519 -8.67 -5.86 32.38
CA LYS A 519 -8.56 -4.86 33.44
C LYS A 519 -7.21 -4.17 33.30
N LEU A 520 -7.20 -2.90 32.90
CA LEU A 520 -5.95 -2.20 32.61
C LEU A 520 -5.41 -1.47 33.85
N LYS A 521 -4.10 -1.61 34.11
CA LYS A 521 -3.38 -0.89 35.16
C LYS A 521 -2.07 -0.33 34.60
N VAL A 522 -2.09 0.93 34.20
CA VAL A 522 -0.99 1.62 33.54
C VAL A 522 -0.75 2.99 34.15
N ASP A 523 0.48 3.50 34.01
CA ASP A 523 0.83 4.88 34.34
C ASP A 523 1.54 5.50 33.14
N LEU A 524 0.81 6.32 32.40
CA LEU A 524 1.30 6.97 31.18
C LEU A 524 2.30 8.10 31.47
N LYS A 525 2.52 8.50 32.73
CA LYS A 525 3.55 9.49 33.16
C LYS A 525 3.69 10.73 32.28
N GLY A 526 2.56 11.27 31.80
CA GLY A 526 2.56 12.46 30.94
C GLY A 526 2.74 12.21 29.45
N PHE A 527 2.63 10.96 28.97
CA PHE A 527 2.42 10.68 27.54
C PHE A 527 1.08 11.33 27.11
N GLN A 528 1.15 12.33 26.23
CA GLN A 528 0.00 13.11 25.77
C GLN A 528 -0.49 12.67 24.39
N GLY A 529 0.23 11.75 23.73
CA GLY A 529 -0.07 11.32 22.37
C GLY A 529 0.38 12.32 21.31
N THR A 530 1.37 13.15 21.63
CA THR A 530 2.04 14.00 20.63
C THR A 530 2.89 13.15 19.69
N ASP A 531 3.31 13.73 18.55
CA ASP A 531 4.20 13.02 17.62
C ASP A 531 5.52 12.64 18.32
N ASP A 532 6.08 13.51 19.16
CA ASP A 532 7.31 13.21 19.93
C ASP A 532 7.10 12.08 20.94
N ASP A 533 5.95 12.06 21.62
CA ASP A 533 5.59 10.96 22.52
C ASP A 533 5.56 9.62 21.77
N PHE A 534 4.91 9.57 20.61
CA PHE A 534 4.84 8.35 19.80
C PHE A 534 6.21 7.94 19.27
N LEU A 535 7.00 8.87 18.74
CA LEU A 535 8.36 8.57 18.26
C LEU A 535 9.27 8.05 19.38
N GLN A 536 9.04 8.45 20.62
CA GLN A 536 9.82 8.01 21.76
C GLN A 536 9.36 6.65 22.32
N TYR A 537 8.05 6.42 22.44
CA TYR A 537 7.51 5.30 23.23
C TYR A 537 6.72 4.26 22.43
N LEU A 538 6.27 4.58 21.21
CA LEU A 538 5.44 3.70 20.37
C LEU A 538 5.49 4.11 18.88
N ASP A 539 6.64 3.92 18.22
CA ASP A 539 6.87 4.33 16.82
C ASP A 539 6.20 3.33 15.86
N ILE A 540 4.90 3.52 15.68
CA ILE A 540 4.04 2.72 14.82
C ILE A 540 3.58 3.59 13.63
N PRO A 541 3.91 3.20 12.38
CA PRO A 541 3.45 3.92 11.20
C PRO A 541 1.91 3.99 11.13
N GLY A 542 1.38 5.16 10.79
CA GLY A 542 -0.06 5.38 10.67
C GLY A 542 -0.83 5.44 11.99
N ILE A 543 -0.18 5.36 13.16
CA ILE A 543 -0.88 5.34 14.45
C ILE A 543 -1.68 6.62 14.71
N GLN A 544 -1.18 7.78 14.27
CA GLN A 544 -1.92 9.04 14.39
C GLN A 544 -3.10 9.10 13.40
N VAL A 545 -2.97 8.51 12.20
CA VAL A 545 -4.10 8.37 11.26
C VAL A 545 -5.19 7.48 11.85
N ALA A 546 -4.80 6.46 12.64
CA ALA A 546 -5.72 5.61 13.38
C ALA A 546 -6.32 6.30 14.63
N GLY A 547 -6.03 7.59 14.85
CA GLY A 547 -6.59 8.42 15.91
C GLY A 547 -5.77 8.43 17.21
N GLY A 548 -4.60 7.78 17.21
CA GLY A 548 -3.61 7.85 18.29
C GLY A 548 -4.17 7.50 19.66
N LEU A 549 -3.73 8.24 20.67
CA LEU A 549 -4.10 8.01 22.08
C LEU A 549 -5.60 8.21 22.32
N ALA A 550 -6.18 9.23 21.68
CA ALA A 550 -7.60 9.54 21.83
C ALA A 550 -8.49 8.39 21.33
N ALA A 551 -8.12 7.74 20.22
CA ALA A 551 -8.80 6.54 19.75
C ALA A 551 -8.68 5.39 20.75
N ALA A 552 -7.48 5.10 21.27
CA ALA A 552 -7.26 4.02 22.23
C ALA A 552 -8.12 4.20 23.50
N GLN A 553 -8.07 5.40 24.09
CA GLN A 553 -8.85 5.74 25.29
C GLN A 553 -10.36 5.69 25.05
N LYS A 554 -10.81 6.12 23.87
CA LYS A 554 -12.21 6.00 23.47
C LYS A 554 -12.67 4.54 23.43
N VAL A 555 -11.87 3.64 22.84
CA VAL A 555 -12.21 2.21 22.79
C VAL A 555 -12.26 1.60 24.21
N LEU A 556 -11.24 1.88 25.03
CA LEU A 556 -11.15 1.36 26.39
C LEU A 556 -12.33 1.79 27.27
N SER A 557 -12.71 3.07 27.20
CA SER A 557 -13.87 3.59 27.94
C SER A 557 -15.20 2.98 27.50
N GLN A 558 -15.38 2.71 26.19
CA GLN A 558 -16.61 2.13 25.65
C GLN A 558 -16.76 0.64 25.99
N ALA A 559 -15.66 -0.12 25.99
CA ALA A 559 -15.69 -1.54 26.33
C ALA A 559 -15.68 -1.79 27.85
N GLY A 560 -15.57 -0.73 28.66
CA GLY A 560 -15.61 -0.80 30.13
C GLY A 560 -14.41 -1.56 30.70
N HIS A 561 -13.23 -1.26 30.15
CA HIS A 561 -11.92 -1.78 30.58
C HIS A 561 -11.41 -1.10 31.85
#